data_AF-A0A3D0UU54-F1
#
_entry.id   AF-A0A3D0UU54-F1
#
_cell.length_a   1.000
_cell.length_b   1.000
_cell.length_c   1.000
_cell.angle_alpha   90.00
_cell.angle_beta   90.00
_cell.angle_gamma   90.00
#
_symmetry.space_group_name_H-M   'P 1'
#
loop_
_entity.id
_entity.type
_entity.pdbx_description
1 polymer ?
#
loop_
_entity_poly.entity_id
_entity_poly.type
_entity_poly.pdbx_seq_one_letter_code
_entity_poly.pdbx_strand_id
1 'polypeptide(L)'
;MDPDKILVELFKYTELQTNFNVNNVSLIDNAKQPRLLNIKDLLMEYVVFRRSVVYRRSVFQLNKAKDRLHILEGLQKAISIIDDVIDTIKKSETKAEARENLMTKF
;
A
#
# COMPACT_ATOMS: atom_id res chain seq x y z
N MET A 1 -62.18 -6.84 -0.77
CA MET A 1 -61.20 -6.11 0.06
C MET A 1 -60.22 -5.45 -0.87
N ASP A 2 -59.92 -4.19 -0.65
CA ASP A 2 -59.01 -3.41 -1.49
C ASP A 2 -57.55 -3.71 -1.06
N PRO A 3 -56.73 -4.35 -1.91
CA PRO A 3 -55.37 -4.78 -1.55
C PRO A 3 -54.49 -3.63 -1.06
N ASP A 4 -54.70 -2.42 -1.58
CA ASP A 4 -53.91 -1.25 -1.22
C ASP A 4 -54.17 -0.82 0.24
N LYS A 5 -55.38 -1.07 0.76
CA LYS A 5 -55.70 -0.79 2.18
C LYS A 5 -54.98 -1.75 3.12
N ILE A 6 -54.92 -3.03 2.75
CA ILE A 6 -54.21 -4.06 3.52
C ILE A 6 -52.71 -3.73 3.54
N LEU A 7 -52.15 -3.28 2.42
CA LEU A 7 -50.74 -2.89 2.35
C LEU A 7 -50.39 -1.72 3.30
N VAL A 8 -51.25 -0.69 3.37
CA VAL A 8 -51.06 0.43 4.31
C VAL A 8 -51.16 -0.02 5.76
N GLU A 9 -52.07 -0.96 6.07
CA GLU A 9 -52.14 -1.56 7.42
C GLU A 9 -50.90 -2.39 7.74
N LEU A 10 -50.38 -3.16 6.78
CA LEU A 10 -49.13 -3.90 6.94
C LEU A 10 -47.94 -2.95 7.19
N PHE A 11 -47.83 -1.83 6.49
CA PHE A 11 -46.79 -0.82 6.77
C PHE A 11 -46.88 -0.21 8.18
N LYS A 12 -48.07 -0.17 8.80
CA LYS A 12 -48.26 0.38 10.15
C LYS A 12 -48.02 -0.63 11.26
N TYR A 13 -48.46 -1.87 11.07
CA TYR A 13 -48.48 -2.90 12.11
C TYR A 13 -47.35 -3.92 11.98
N THR A 14 -46.56 -3.86 10.90
CA THR A 14 -45.43 -4.76 10.67
C THR A 14 -44.19 -3.97 10.26
N GLU A 15 -43.03 -4.61 10.35
CA GLU A 15 -41.74 -4.06 9.89
C GLU A 15 -41.59 -4.03 8.35
N LEU A 16 -42.68 -4.23 7.60
CA LEU A 16 -42.68 -4.16 6.14
C LEU A 16 -42.20 -2.79 5.63
N GLN A 17 -42.42 -1.72 6.40
CA GLN A 17 -41.80 -0.42 6.19
C GLN A 17 -41.16 0.06 7.49
N THR A 18 -39.85 0.30 7.47
CA THR A 18 -39.11 0.82 8.63
C THR A 18 -38.29 2.05 8.26
N ASN A 19 -38.13 2.95 9.22
CA ASN A 19 -37.28 4.12 9.07
C ASN A 19 -35.88 3.82 9.61
N PHE A 20 -34.86 4.07 8.78
CA PHE A 20 -33.48 4.00 9.23
C PHE A 20 -32.97 5.41 9.57
N ASN A 21 -32.84 5.71 10.86
CA ASN A 21 -32.26 6.97 11.33
C ASN A 21 -30.74 6.88 11.25
N VAL A 22 -30.17 7.50 10.21
CA VAL A 22 -28.72 7.50 9.97
C VAL A 22 -28.03 8.36 11.04
N ASN A 23 -27.07 7.77 11.77
CA ASN A 23 -26.15 8.51 12.64
C ASN A 23 -24.70 8.20 12.26
N ASN A 24 -24.11 9.06 11.43
CA ASN A 24 -22.77 8.88 10.87
C ASN A 24 -21.68 9.37 11.84
N VAL A 25 -21.53 8.70 12.98
CA VAL A 25 -20.39 8.94 13.88
C VAL A 25 -19.21 8.12 13.40
N SER A 26 -18.07 8.77 13.19
CA SER A 26 -16.84 8.11 12.74
C SER A 26 -15.64 8.70 13.44
N LEU A 27 -14.58 7.88 13.56
CA LEU A 27 -13.33 8.34 14.15
C LEU A 27 -12.45 9.01 13.08
N ILE A 28 -12.02 10.23 13.37
CA ILE A 28 -11.21 11.05 12.46
C ILE A 28 -9.82 11.27 13.08
N ASP A 29 -8.86 11.77 12.30
CA ASP A 29 -7.50 12.10 12.71
C ASP A 29 -6.70 10.90 13.25
N ASN A 30 -6.63 9.83 12.46
CA ASN A 30 -5.99 8.58 12.86
C ASN A 30 -6.65 7.95 14.10
N ALA A 31 -7.97 7.86 14.08
CA ALA A 31 -8.79 7.22 15.11
C ALA A 31 -8.79 7.92 16.49
N LYS A 32 -8.50 9.23 16.55
CA LYS A 32 -8.32 9.95 17.82
C LYS A 32 -9.58 10.59 18.37
N GLN A 33 -10.51 11.03 17.51
CA GLN A 33 -11.71 11.72 17.96
C GLN A 33 -12.97 11.24 17.22
N PRO A 34 -14.06 10.90 17.93
CA PRO A 34 -15.35 10.64 17.32
C PRO A 34 -16.00 11.96 16.89
N ARG A 35 -16.46 12.03 15.64
CA ARG A 35 -17.21 13.17 15.13
C ARG A 35 -18.38 12.69 14.29
N LEU A 36 -19.49 13.41 14.36
CA LEU A 36 -20.63 13.22 13.48
C LEU A 36 -20.32 13.86 12.13
N LEU A 37 -20.36 13.07 11.06
CA LEU A 37 -19.97 13.47 9.72
C LEU A 37 -21.16 13.54 8.77
N ASN A 38 -21.15 14.53 7.90
CA ASN A 38 -22.01 14.51 6.72
C ASN A 38 -21.40 13.61 5.62
N ILE A 39 -22.15 13.36 4.55
CA ILE A 39 -21.71 12.49 3.43
C ILE A 39 -20.46 13.05 2.74
N LYS A 40 -20.35 14.37 2.60
CA LYS A 40 -19.22 15.03 1.94
C LYS A 40 -17.92 14.81 2.73
N ASP A 41 -17.99 14.92 4.05
CA ASP A 41 -16.86 14.73 4.96
C ASP A 41 -16.38 13.28 4.94
N LEU A 42 -17.31 12.32 4.97
CA LEU A 42 -16.98 10.89 4.83
C LEU A 42 -16.21 10.59 3.53
N LEU A 43 -16.65 11.16 2.41
CA LEU A 43 -15.98 10.99 1.13
C LEU A 43 -14.61 11.67 1.11
N MET A 44 -14.49 12.85 1.72
CA MET A 44 -13.20 13.54 1.82
C MET A 44 -12.18 12.75 2.64
N GLU A 45 -12.57 12.24 3.81
CA GLU A 45 -11.71 11.39 4.64
C GLU A 45 -11.25 10.14 3.89
N TYR A 46 -12.16 9.49 3.16
CA TYR A 46 -11.81 8.36 2.30
C TYR A 46 -10.78 8.74 1.23
N VAL A 47 -10.94 9.87 0.56
CA VAL A 47 -9.99 10.34 -0.48
C VAL A 47 -8.62 10.66 0.12
N VAL A 48 -8.57 11.30 1.29
CA VAL A 48 -7.33 11.58 2.03
C VAL A 48 -6.61 10.28 2.36
N PHE A 49 -7.34 9.30 2.91
CA PHE A 49 -6.80 7.98 3.19
C PHE A 49 -6.24 7.33 1.92
N ARG A 50 -7.01 7.31 0.82
CA ARG A 50 -6.57 6.72 -0.46
C ARG A 50 -5.32 7.39 -1.01
N ARG A 51 -5.20 8.71 -0.91
CA ARG A 51 -3.98 9.45 -1.31
C ARG A 51 -2.77 8.97 -0.52
N SER A 52 -2.90 8.79 0.80
CA SER A 52 -1.82 8.29 1.65
C SER A 52 -1.40 6.86 1.27
N VAL A 53 -2.36 5.98 0.97
CA VAL A 53 -2.11 4.60 0.56
C VAL A 53 -1.35 4.56 -0.77
N VAL A 54 -1.80 5.35 -1.76
CA VAL A 54 -1.13 5.43 -3.06
C VAL A 54 0.30 5.96 -2.90
N TYR A 55 0.49 7.03 -2.12
CA TYR A 55 1.82 7.58 -1.85
C TYR A 55 2.76 6.55 -1.21
N ARG A 56 2.33 5.87 -0.14
CA ARG A 56 3.13 4.83 0.53
C ARG A 56 3.51 3.69 -0.43
N ARG A 57 2.57 3.26 -1.29
CA ARG A 57 2.84 2.25 -2.31
C ARG A 57 3.88 2.72 -3.33
N SER A 58 3.77 3.96 -3.80
CA SER A 58 4.74 4.54 -4.75
C SER A 58 6.13 4.65 -4.14
N VAL A 59 6.24 5.11 -2.89
CA VAL A 59 7.52 5.18 -2.17
C VAL A 59 8.14 3.79 -2.00
N PHE A 60 7.34 2.79 -1.62
CA PHE A 60 7.80 1.41 -1.52
C PHE A 60 8.34 0.88 -2.86
N GLN A 61 7.61 1.11 -3.95
CA GLN A 61 8.04 0.69 -5.30
C GLN A 61 9.31 1.42 -5.75
N LEU A 62 9.44 2.72 -5.45
CA LEU A 62 10.63 3.51 -5.75
C LEU A 62 11.86 2.95 -5.03
N ASN A 63 11.75 2.65 -3.74
CA ASN A 63 12.87 2.09 -2.97
C ASN A 63 13.30 0.73 -3.54
N LYS A 64 12.33 -0.15 -3.82
CA LYS A 64 12.62 -1.46 -4.44
C LYS A 64 13.28 -1.32 -5.82
N ALA A 65 12.90 -0.32 -6.60
CA ALA A 65 13.53 -0.03 -7.89
C ALA A 65 14.97 0.47 -7.72
N LYS A 66 15.22 1.35 -6.73
CA LYS A 66 16.57 1.84 -6.40
C LYS A 66 17.50 0.72 -5.92
N ASP A 67 17.01 -0.15 -5.04
CA ASP A 67 17.79 -1.31 -4.56
C ASP A 67 18.19 -2.22 -5.74
N ARG A 68 17.27 -2.43 -6.67
CA ARG A 68 17.54 -3.21 -7.89
C ARG A 68 18.48 -2.50 -8.85
N LEU A 69 18.37 -1.17 -8.98
CA LEU A 69 19.28 -0.35 -9.78
C LEU A 69 20.71 -0.46 -9.24
N HIS A 70 20.89 -0.35 -7.92
CA HIS A 70 22.21 -0.48 -7.29
C HIS A 70 22.90 -1.81 -7.60
N ILE A 71 22.15 -2.92 -7.55
CA ILE A 71 22.67 -4.24 -7.92
C ILE A 71 23.05 -4.28 -9.42
N LEU A 72 22.18 -3.73 -10.28
CA LEU A 72 22.43 -3.69 -11.72
C LEU A 72 23.68 -2.86 -12.08
N GLU A 73 23.91 -1.73 -11.41
CA GLU A 73 25.11 -0.91 -11.58
C GLU A 73 26.39 -1.70 -11.24
N GLY A 74 26.38 -2.44 -10.13
CA GLY A 74 27.49 -3.31 -9.75
C GLY A 74 27.74 -4.42 -10.78
N LEU A 75 26.68 -5.07 -11.27
CA LEU A 75 26.79 -6.10 -12.31
C LEU A 75 27.28 -5.53 -13.65
N GLN A 76 26.82 -4.34 -14.03
CA GLN A 76 27.26 -3.67 -15.25
C GLN A 76 28.76 -3.36 -15.20
N LYS A 77 29.26 -2.85 -14.06
CA LYS A 77 30.69 -2.62 -13.85
C LYS A 77 31.48 -3.94 -13.89
N ALA A 78 30.95 -5.00 -13.29
CA ALA A 78 31.59 -6.31 -13.31
C ALA A 78 31.69 -6.88 -14.74
N ILE A 79 30.67 -6.70 -15.57
CA ILE A 79 30.69 -7.13 -16.98
C ILE A 79 31.74 -6.33 -17.77
N SER A 80 31.88 -5.03 -17.52
CA SER A 80 32.89 -4.22 -18.25
C SER A 80 34.34 -4.61 -17.97
N ILE A 81 34.60 -5.30 -16.85
CA ILE A 81 35.95 -5.71 -16.41
C ILE A 81 35.96 -7.20 -16.07
N ILE A 82 35.24 -8.00 -16.87
CA ILE A 82 34.95 -9.40 -16.54
C ILE A 82 36.19 -10.28 -16.37
N ASP A 83 37.24 -10.02 -17.16
CA ASP A 83 38.49 -10.78 -17.10
C ASP A 83 39.22 -10.55 -15.76
N ASP A 84 39.34 -9.30 -15.31
CA ASP A 84 39.97 -8.98 -14.01
C ASP A 84 39.14 -9.50 -12.82
N VAL A 85 37.81 -9.50 -12.95
CA VAL A 85 36.90 -10.06 -11.95
C VAL A 85 37.10 -11.58 -11.84
N ILE A 86 37.15 -12.30 -12.96
CA ILE A 86 37.40 -13.75 -12.98
C ILE A 86 38.78 -14.07 -12.40
N ASP A 87 39.81 -13.32 -12.76
CA ASP A 87 41.16 -13.52 -12.25
C ASP A 87 41.25 -13.25 -10.74
N THR A 88 40.58 -12.22 -10.25
CA THR A 88 40.54 -11.90 -8.81
C THR A 88 39.81 -12.99 -8.02
N ILE A 89 38.73 -13.56 -8.58
CA ILE A 89 38.01 -14.70 -7.98
C ILE A 89 38.88 -15.96 -7.99
N LYS A 90 39.55 -16.28 -9.10
CA LYS A 90 40.41 -17.48 -9.22
C LYS A 90 41.65 -17.44 -8.32
N LYS A 91 42.17 -16.24 -8.03
CA LYS A 91 43.33 -16.05 -7.14
C LYS A 91 42.97 -16.09 -5.65
N SER A 92 41.69 -16.01 -5.29
CA SER A 92 41.25 -16.04 -3.90
C SER A 92 41.04 -17.49 -3.45
N GLU A 93 41.51 -17.88 -2.25
CA GLU A 93 41.36 -19.25 -1.75
C GLU A 93 39.93 -19.53 -1.26
N THR A 94 39.24 -18.51 -0.73
CA THR A 94 37.88 -18.66 -0.21
C THR A 94 36.89 -17.66 -0.81
N LYS A 95 35.59 -18.00 -0.76
CA LYS A 95 34.51 -17.10 -1.19
C LYS A 95 34.45 -15.81 -0.37
N ALA A 96 34.88 -15.85 0.89
CA ALA A 96 34.92 -14.68 1.77
C ALA A 96 36.00 -13.70 1.31
N GLU A 97 37.21 -14.20 1.06
CA GLU A 97 38.33 -13.39 0.53
C GLU A 97 38.03 -12.83 -0.85
N ALA A 98 37.44 -13.61 -1.76
CA ALA A 98 37.03 -13.13 -3.07
C ALA A 98 36.07 -11.93 -2.97
N ARG A 99 35.14 -11.98 -2.01
CA ARG A 99 34.17 -10.91 -1.80
C ARG A 99 34.83 -9.63 -1.28
N GLU A 100 35.78 -9.75 -0.36
CA GLU A 100 36.54 -8.61 0.17
C GLU A 100 37.49 -8.01 -0.89
N ASN A 101 38.17 -8.86 -1.66
CA ASN A 101 39.02 -8.47 -2.77
C ASN A 101 38.24 -7.74 -3.89
N LEU A 102 37.00 -8.17 -4.17
CA LEU A 102 36.15 -7.50 -5.14
C LEU A 102 35.66 -6.13 -4.65
N MET A 103 35.33 -5.98 -3.37
CA MET A 103 34.90 -4.69 -2.79
C MET A 103 36.05 -3.69 -2.59
N THR A 104 37.27 -4.16 -2.35
CA THR A 104 38.44 -3.29 -2.17
C THR A 104 39.02 -2.80 -3.49
N LYS A 105 38.88 -3.60 -4.55
CA LYS A 105 39.50 -3.34 -5.85
C LYS A 105 38.58 -2.62 -6.85
N PHE A 106 37.26 -2.66 -6.66
CA PHE A 106 36.26 -2.06 -7.54
C PHE A 106 35.14 -1.36 -6.77
#